data_AF-A0A7V5AQ26-F1
#
_entry.id   AF-A0A7V5AQ26-F1
#
_cell.length_a   1.000
_cell.length_b   1.000
_cell.length_c   1.000
_cell.angle_alpha   90.00
_cell.angle_beta   90.00
_cell.angle_gamma   90.00
#
_symmetry.space_group_name_H-M   'P 1'
#
loop_
_entity.id
_entity.type
_entity.pdbx_description
1 polymer ?
#
loop_
_entity_poly.entity_id
_entity_poly.type
_entity_poly.pdbx_seq_one_letter_code
_entity_poly.pdbx_strand_id
1 'polypeptide(L)'
;MVKSTISKALLFGQVLLLVFFCGASWSASPVPDAASPGAVEKSLQPKPIPKPAELPEIKIEEEGAPRLGDGGVKFQLKDIIFEENLIFSPEQLREVVASYIGQNIE
;
A
#
# COMPACT_ATOMS: atom_id res chain seq x y z
N MET A 1 34.12 -67.70 -4.11
CA MET A 1 34.81 -66.47 -4.59
C MET A 1 33.94 -65.59 -5.53
N VAL A 2 32.62 -65.82 -5.62
CA VAL A 2 31.72 -65.15 -6.61
C VAL A 2 30.84 -64.04 -5.99
N LYS A 3 30.62 -64.04 -4.66
CA LYS A 3 29.76 -63.04 -3.99
C LYS A 3 30.36 -61.63 -3.92
N SER A 4 31.70 -61.50 -3.91
CA SER A 4 32.37 -60.19 -3.79
C SER A 4 32.33 -59.37 -5.09
N THR A 5 32.33 -60.02 -6.25
CA THR A 5 32.29 -59.36 -7.56
C THR A 5 30.90 -58.81 -7.87
N ILE A 6 29.84 -59.51 -7.45
CA ILE A 6 28.45 -59.08 -7.66
C ILE A 6 28.13 -57.81 -6.86
N SER A 7 28.59 -57.72 -5.60
CA SER A 7 28.38 -56.52 -4.77
C SER A 7 29.11 -55.29 -5.32
N LYS A 8 30.33 -55.48 -5.86
CA LYS A 8 31.07 -54.39 -6.52
C LYS A 8 30.37 -53.94 -7.80
N ALA A 9 29.87 -54.86 -8.62
CA ALA A 9 29.12 -54.53 -9.83
C ALA A 9 27.81 -53.76 -9.53
N LEU A 10 27.13 -54.10 -8.44
CA LEU A 10 25.92 -53.39 -7.99
C LEU A 10 26.23 -51.96 -7.54
N LEU A 11 27.32 -51.77 -6.78
CA LEU A 11 27.77 -50.44 -6.34
C LEU A 11 28.23 -49.57 -7.51
N PHE A 12 28.96 -50.14 -8.47
CA PHE A 12 29.35 -49.42 -9.69
C PHE A 12 28.13 -49.02 -10.52
N GLY A 13 27.14 -49.89 -10.67
CA GLY A 13 25.89 -49.57 -11.36
C GLY A 13 25.11 -48.43 -10.69
N GLN A 14 25.06 -48.41 -9.36
CA GLN A 14 24.38 -47.37 -8.60
C GLN A 14 25.09 -46.01 -8.69
N VAL A 15 26.43 -45.99 -8.65
CA VAL A 15 27.21 -44.77 -8.84
C VAL A 15 27.05 -44.23 -10.25
N LEU A 16 27.04 -45.10 -11.27
CA LEU A 16 26.87 -44.70 -12.66
C LEU A 16 25.46 -44.15 -12.92
N LEU A 17 24.44 -44.72 -12.27
CA LEU A 17 23.07 -44.21 -12.30
C LEU A 17 22.94 -42.82 -11.63
N LEU A 18 23.64 -42.60 -10.52
CA LEU A 18 23.68 -41.30 -9.83
C LEU A 18 24.38 -40.21 -10.65
N VAL A 19 25.48 -40.54 -11.33
CA VAL A 19 26.19 -39.61 -12.22
C VAL A 19 25.34 -39.24 -13.43
N PHE A 20 24.59 -40.19 -14.00
CA PHE A 20 23.69 -39.92 -15.12
C PHE A 20 22.53 -38.99 -14.71
N PHE A 21 22.00 -39.13 -13.49
CA PHE A 21 20.92 -38.28 -12.98
C PHE A 21 21.36 -36.85 -12.63
N CYS A 22 22.64 -36.63 -12.26
CA CYS A 22 23.17 -35.30 -11.94
C CYS A 22 23.53 -34.44 -13.17
N GLY A 23 23.53 -35.01 -14.39
CA GLY A 23 23.92 -34.28 -15.60
C GLY A 23 22.84 -33.42 -16.24
N ALA A 24 21.59 -33.50 -15.77
CA ALA A 24 20.43 -32.90 -16.46
C ALA A 24 19.92 -31.58 -15.86
N SER A 25 20.52 -31.08 -14.77
CA SER A 25 19.97 -29.92 -14.05
C SER A 25 20.42 -28.56 -14.62
N TRP A 26 21.31 -28.53 -15.61
CA TRP A 26 21.87 -27.28 -16.16
C TRP A 26 21.48 -27.09 -17.64
N SER A 27 20.22 -27.30 -18.01
CA SER A 27 19.68 -26.58 -19.17
C SER A 27 19.30 -25.19 -18.69
N ALA A 28 20.25 -24.27 -18.80
CA ALA A 28 20.03 -22.84 -18.67
C ALA A 28 18.71 -22.48 -19.38
N SER A 29 17.74 -21.98 -18.61
CA SER A 29 16.64 -21.25 -19.22
C SER A 29 17.28 -20.12 -20.03
N PRO A 30 17.03 -20.01 -21.34
CA PRO A 30 17.51 -18.88 -22.09
C PRO A 30 16.68 -17.68 -21.64
N VAL A 31 17.15 -16.97 -20.62
CA VAL A 31 16.73 -15.59 -20.43
C VAL A 31 17.20 -14.88 -21.70
N PRO A 32 16.29 -14.39 -22.56
CA PRO A 32 16.69 -13.75 -23.79
C PRO A 32 17.46 -12.47 -23.43
N ASP A 33 18.71 -12.46 -23.87
CA ASP A 33 19.45 -11.27 -24.25
C ASP A 33 19.89 -10.32 -23.11
N ALA A 34 20.99 -10.69 -22.45
CA ALA A 34 21.77 -9.76 -21.62
C ALA A 34 22.52 -8.68 -22.45
N ALA A 35 22.48 -8.76 -23.79
CA ALA A 35 23.17 -7.81 -24.67
C ALA A 35 22.41 -6.48 -24.85
N SER A 36 21.14 -6.42 -24.47
CA SER A 36 20.29 -5.26 -24.70
C SER A 36 19.38 -4.95 -23.50
N PRO A 37 19.91 -4.28 -22.45
CA PRO A 37 19.09 -3.81 -21.34
C PRO A 37 17.88 -3.02 -21.87
N GLY A 38 16.67 -3.46 -21.49
CA GLY A 38 15.41 -2.84 -21.89
C GLY A 38 14.80 -3.31 -23.22
N ALA A 39 15.28 -4.39 -23.83
CA ALA A 39 14.61 -5.00 -25.00
C ALA A 39 13.19 -5.48 -24.68
N VAL A 40 12.96 -6.00 -23.47
CA VAL A 40 11.63 -6.40 -23.01
C VAL A 40 10.70 -5.18 -22.90
N GLU A 41 11.17 -4.08 -22.32
CA GLU A 41 10.39 -2.84 -22.18
C GLU A 41 10.04 -2.23 -23.54
N LYS A 42 10.97 -2.29 -24.52
CA LYS A 42 10.74 -1.83 -25.90
C LYS A 42 9.75 -2.69 -26.68
N SER A 43 9.58 -3.97 -26.31
CA SER A 43 8.63 -4.88 -26.96
C SER A 43 7.19 -4.70 -26.48
N LEU A 44 6.97 -3.98 -25.37
CA LEU A 44 5.65 -3.73 -24.85
C LEU A 44 4.99 -2.57 -25.62
N GLN A 45 3.79 -2.81 -26.14
CA GLN A 45 3.00 -1.74 -26.73
C GLN A 45 2.65 -0.71 -25.65
N PRO A 46 2.76 0.60 -25.95
CA PRO A 46 2.42 1.64 -24.98
C PRO A 46 0.94 1.50 -24.60
N LYS A 47 0.70 1.37 -23.29
CA LYS A 47 -0.66 1.31 -22.74
C LYS A 47 -1.41 2.61 -23.11
N PRO A 48 -2.64 2.53 -23.63
CA PRO A 48 -3.41 3.73 -23.93
C PRO A 48 -3.64 4.53 -22.65
N ILE A 49 -3.37 5.83 -22.73
CA ILE A 49 -3.62 6.77 -21.63
C ILE A 49 -5.15 6.84 -21.46
N PRO A 50 -5.69 6.53 -20.27
CA PRO A 50 -7.12 6.67 -20.02
C PRO A 50 -7.53 8.13 -20.20
N LYS A 51 -8.64 8.36 -20.91
CA LYS A 51 -9.20 9.71 -21.06
C LYS A 51 -9.49 10.27 -19.66
N PRO A 52 -9.17 11.56 -19.41
CA PRO A 52 -9.57 12.22 -18.17
C PRO A 52 -11.09 12.07 -17.99
N ALA A 53 -11.49 11.54 -16.84
CA ALA A 53 -12.89 11.52 -16.46
C ALA A 53 -13.32 12.97 -16.18
N GLU A 54 -14.38 13.43 -16.84
CA GLU A 54 -15.03 14.68 -16.46
C GLU A 54 -15.65 14.47 -15.08
N LEU A 55 -15.26 15.32 -14.11
CA LEU A 55 -15.93 15.32 -12.80
C LEU A 55 -17.37 15.79 -13.02
N PRO A 56 -18.35 15.12 -12.39
CA PRO A 56 -19.72 15.62 -12.41
C PRO A 56 -19.77 17.01 -11.77
N GLU A 57 -20.55 17.91 -12.37
CA GLU A 57 -20.85 19.21 -11.77
C GLU A 57 -21.64 18.98 -10.47
N ILE A 58 -20.97 19.10 -9.34
CA ILE A 58 -21.61 19.12 -8.03
C ILE A 58 -22.29 20.48 -7.91
N LYS A 59 -23.61 20.52 -8.12
CA LYS A 59 -24.43 21.65 -7.69
C LYS A 59 -24.45 21.64 -6.16
N ILE A 60 -23.59 22.42 -5.55
CA ILE A 60 -23.69 22.76 -4.14
C ILE A 60 -24.87 23.74 -4.06
N GLU A 61 -26.05 23.23 -3.71
CA GLU A 61 -27.08 24.10 -3.15
C GLU A 61 -26.49 24.63 -1.84
N GLU A 62 -26.20 25.93 -1.77
CA GLU A 62 -25.97 26.58 -0.49
C GLU A 62 -27.27 26.45 0.29
N GLU A 63 -27.33 25.42 1.14
CA GLU A 63 -28.30 25.34 2.21
C GLU A 63 -28.07 26.57 3.06
N GLY A 64 -28.89 27.60 2.84
CA GLY A 64 -28.76 28.88 3.50
C GLY A 64 -28.63 28.63 4.99
N ALA A 65 -27.52 29.13 5.57
CA ALA A 65 -27.22 28.97 6.98
C ALA A 65 -28.50 29.20 7.80
N PRO A 66 -28.83 28.32 8.77
CA PRO A 66 -29.98 28.53 9.62
C PRO A 66 -29.87 29.93 10.20
N ARG A 67 -30.81 30.80 9.83
CA ARG A 67 -30.94 32.11 10.46
C ARG A 67 -31.24 31.83 11.92
N LEU A 68 -30.25 32.07 12.79
CA LEU A 68 -30.42 32.04 14.23
C LEU A 68 -31.59 32.97 14.55
N GLY A 69 -32.71 32.37 14.93
CA GLY A 69 -33.97 33.08 15.08
C GLY A 69 -33.87 34.12 16.19
N ASP A 70 -34.45 35.30 15.94
CA ASP A 70 -34.68 36.34 16.95
C ASP A 70 -35.49 35.75 18.13
N GLY A 71 -34.79 35.22 19.14
CA GLY A 71 -35.38 34.51 20.28
C GLY A 71 -34.64 33.26 20.76
N GLY A 72 -33.44 32.97 20.25
CA GLY A 72 -32.59 31.86 20.68
C GLY A 72 -32.12 31.94 22.13
N VAL A 73 -31.97 30.78 22.78
CA VAL A 73 -31.41 30.66 24.12
C VAL A 73 -29.94 31.09 24.07
N LYS A 74 -29.63 32.22 24.71
CA LYS A 74 -28.25 32.69 24.83
C LYS A 74 -27.49 31.86 25.85
N PHE A 75 -26.36 31.30 25.47
CA PHE A 75 -25.46 30.62 26.39
C PHE A 75 -24.05 31.19 26.29
N GLN A 76 -23.34 31.14 27.42
CA GLN A 76 -21.96 31.57 27.51
C GLN A 76 -21.07 30.34 27.65
N LEU A 77 -20.14 30.18 26.72
CA LEU A 77 -19.12 29.14 26.81
C LEU A 77 -18.13 29.51 27.92
N LYS A 78 -18.12 28.75 29.02
CA LYS A 78 -17.26 29.03 30.17
C LYS A 78 -15.91 28.33 30.11
N ASP A 79 -15.90 27.08 29.69
CA ASP A 79 -14.69 26.26 29.67
C ASP A 79 -14.84 25.11 28.67
N ILE A 80 -13.72 24.60 28.19
CA ILE A 80 -13.63 23.42 27.34
C ILE A 80 -12.56 22.49 27.91
N ILE A 81 -12.96 21.25 28.21
CA ILE A 81 -12.06 20.19 28.66
C ILE A 81 -11.72 19.33 27.44
N PHE A 82 -10.43 19.15 27.18
CA PHE A 82 -9.93 18.28 26.11
C PHE A 82 -9.51 16.95 26.73
N GLU A 83 -10.18 15.87 26.35
CA GLU A 83 -9.95 14.53 26.91
C GLU A 83 -9.57 13.54 25.80
N GLU A 84 -8.50 12.78 26.04
CA GLU A 84 -8.00 11.64 25.24
C GLU A 84 -7.68 11.91 23.75
N ASN A 85 -6.76 11.12 23.18
CA ASN A 85 -6.45 11.07 21.74
C ASN A 85 -6.27 12.43 21.02
N LEU A 86 -5.58 13.37 21.67
CA LEU A 86 -5.32 14.69 21.11
C LEU A 86 -4.14 14.67 20.14
N ILE A 87 -4.33 15.26 18.96
CA ILE A 87 -3.25 15.45 17.97
C ILE A 87 -2.37 16.65 18.36
N PHE A 88 -2.96 17.67 18.99
CA PHE A 88 -2.32 18.89 19.43
C PHE A 88 -2.24 18.95 20.95
N SER A 89 -1.28 19.72 21.48
CA SER A 89 -1.16 19.86 22.93
C SER A 89 -2.36 20.64 23.49
N PRO A 90 -2.74 20.41 24.76
CA PRO A 90 -3.83 21.16 25.39
C PRO A 90 -3.63 22.68 25.36
N GLU A 91 -2.38 23.16 25.41
CA GLU A 91 -2.04 24.57 25.32
C GLU A 91 -2.36 25.15 23.94
N GLN A 92 -2.01 24.42 22.88
CA GLN A 92 -2.31 24.81 21.50
C GLN A 92 -3.82 24.85 21.25
N LEU A 93 -4.53 23.84 21.75
CA LEU A 93 -5.99 23.79 21.63
C LEU A 93 -6.66 24.93 22.40
N ARG A 94 -6.16 25.26 23.60
CA ARG A 94 -6.62 26.40 24.38
C ARG A 94 -6.42 27.72 23.66
N GLU A 95 -5.28 27.92 22.99
CA GLU A 95 -5.01 29.14 22.22
C GLU A 95 -6.03 29.34 21.09
N VAL A 96 -6.38 28.25 20.38
CA VAL A 96 -7.36 28.28 19.29
C VAL A 96 -8.76 28.63 19.81
N VAL A 97 -9.17 28.07 20.95
CA VAL A 97 -10.52 28.28 21.49
C VAL A 97 -10.64 29.51 22.40
N ALA A 98 -9.52 30.17 22.74
CA ALA A 98 -9.49 31.27 23.69
C ALA A 98 -10.43 32.42 23.32
N SER A 99 -10.59 32.70 22.02
CA SER A 99 -11.48 33.76 21.54
C SER A 99 -12.96 33.49 21.80
N TYR A 100 -13.35 32.22 21.96
CA TYR A 100 -14.75 31.81 22.14
C TYR A 100 -15.16 31.71 23.61
N ILE A 101 -14.19 31.58 24.53
CA ILE A 101 -14.46 31.54 25.97
C ILE A 101 -14.99 32.89 26.44
N GLY A 102 -16.13 32.88 27.15
CA GLY A 102 -16.78 34.07 27.69
C GLY A 102 -17.68 34.81 26.69
N GLN A 103 -17.72 34.40 25.42
CA GLN A 103 -18.63 34.99 24.45
C GLN A 103 -20.07 34.49 24.65
N ASN A 104 -21.04 35.37 24.42
CA ASN A 104 -22.44 35.01 24.36
C ASN A 104 -22.74 34.54 22.93
N ILE A 105 -23.21 33.29 22.83
CA ILE A 105 -23.65 32.68 21.58
C ILE A 105 -25.18 32.79 21.57
N GLU A 106 -25.73 33.33 20.49
CA GLU A 106 -27.17 33.59 20.30
C GLU A 106 -27.80 32.60 19.31
#